data_AF-A0A538TQB6-F1
#
_entry.id   AF-A0A538TQB6-F1
#
_cell.length_a   1.000
_cell.length_b   1.000
_cell.length_c   1.000
_cell.angle_alpha   90.00
_cell.angle_beta   90.00
_cell.angle_gamma   90.00
#
_symmetry.space_group_name_H-M   'P 1'
#
loop_
_entity.id
_entity.type
_entity.pdbx_description
1 polymer ?
#
loop_
_entity_poly.entity_id
_entity_poly.type
_entity_poly.pdbx_seq_one_letter_code
_entity_poly.pdbx_strand_id
1 'polypeptide(L)'
;MITALIFAGCTREPPDVREARNAAHDYLRAVSRRDVKEIGERSTCLASTTSFTGGRVLRVEPPRGIRMAALDSLVRVSIYTQRSADSTWARASEADADSLFRRARLLSYRTSVYRNAARAVPVSAPGAVVGRDTLLETRIIRVRIRYAGPLVGPRPVDKEEILRMLRVPGGKWIVFSMFLVADDPAPEMI
;
A
#
# COMPACT_ATOMS: atom_id res chain seq x y z
N MET A 1 26.65 -38.69 -16.87
CA MET A 1 26.61 -38.07 -15.53
C MET A 1 27.45 -36.81 -15.57
N ILE A 2 26.83 -35.65 -15.75
CA ILE A 2 27.51 -34.36 -15.60
C ILE A 2 27.09 -33.82 -14.24
N THR A 3 28.05 -33.82 -13.33
CA THR A 3 27.92 -33.34 -11.96
C THR A 3 27.71 -31.84 -12.01
N ALA A 4 26.46 -31.40 -11.81
CA ALA A 4 26.14 -29.98 -11.66
C ALA A 4 26.71 -29.50 -10.32
N LEU A 5 27.83 -28.78 -10.39
CA LEU A 5 28.33 -27.97 -9.29
C LEU A 5 27.29 -26.88 -8.98
N ILE A 6 26.50 -27.11 -7.95
CA ILE A 6 25.64 -26.11 -7.32
C ILE A 6 26.57 -25.08 -6.69
N PHE A 7 26.85 -24.01 -7.43
CA PHE A 7 27.35 -22.79 -6.83
C PHE A 7 26.25 -22.25 -5.91
N ALA A 8 26.51 -22.28 -4.60
CA ALA A 8 25.86 -21.43 -3.62
C ALA A 8 26.20 -19.97 -3.93
N GLY A 9 25.65 -19.45 -5.02
CA GLY A 9 25.83 -18.08 -5.46
C GLY A 9 24.97 -17.19 -4.58
N CYS A 10 25.61 -16.26 -3.87
CA CYS A 10 24.99 -15.05 -3.37
C CYS A 10 24.34 -14.32 -4.55
N THR A 11 23.11 -14.71 -4.90
CA THR A 11 22.30 -14.04 -5.91
C THR A 11 22.09 -12.63 -5.40
N ARG A 12 22.84 -11.67 -5.99
CA ARG A 12 22.72 -10.26 -5.65
C ARG A 12 21.27 -9.88 -5.86
N GLU A 13 20.62 -9.37 -4.82
CA GLU A 13 19.26 -8.87 -4.91
C GLU A 13 19.17 -7.88 -6.08
N PRO A 14 18.21 -8.07 -7.02
CA PRO A 14 18.05 -7.19 -8.16
C PRO A 14 17.98 -5.71 -7.74
N PRO A 15 18.63 -4.78 -8.47
CA PRO A 15 18.69 -3.37 -8.08
C PRO A 15 17.32 -2.73 -7.82
N ASP A 16 16.32 -3.10 -8.62
CA ASP A 16 14.93 -2.67 -8.52
C ASP A 16 14.24 -3.14 -7.23
N VAL A 17 14.50 -4.40 -6.84
CA VAL A 17 13.99 -4.97 -5.59
C VAL A 17 14.62 -4.28 -4.38
N ARG A 18 15.92 -4.02 -4.46
CA ARG A 18 16.68 -3.34 -3.41
C ARG A 18 16.21 -1.90 -3.21
N GLU A 19 15.97 -1.17 -4.29
CA GLU A 19 15.45 0.21 -4.26
C GLU A 19 14.08 0.26 -3.56
N ALA A 20 13.15 -0.61 -3.95
CA ALA A 20 11.83 -0.67 -3.35
C ALA A 20 11.89 -1.07 -1.86
N ARG A 21 12.76 -2.03 -1.51
CA ARG A 21 13.02 -2.45 -0.13
C ARG A 21 13.54 -1.28 0.72
N ASN A 22 14.51 -0.53 0.21
CA ASN A 22 15.10 0.61 0.91
C ASN A 22 14.06 1.70 1.15
N ALA A 23 13.26 2.04 0.13
CA ALA A 23 12.20 3.02 0.26
C ALA A 23 11.13 2.60 1.31
N ALA A 24 10.79 1.31 1.38
CA ALA A 24 9.93 0.79 2.45
C ALA A 24 10.58 0.86 3.83
N HIS A 25 11.87 0.53 3.96
CA HIS A 25 12.59 0.70 5.23
C HIS A 25 12.64 2.15 5.68
N ASP A 26 12.89 3.09 4.76
CA ASP A 26 12.94 4.52 5.06
C ASP A 26 11.56 5.03 5.50
N TYR A 27 10.49 4.57 4.85
CA TYR A 27 9.13 4.85 5.30
C TYR A 27 8.86 4.31 6.71
N LEU A 28 9.15 3.02 6.98
CA LEU A 28 8.93 2.41 8.29
C LEU A 28 9.75 3.11 9.40
N ARG A 29 10.96 3.59 9.07
CA ARG A 29 11.80 4.36 9.98
C ARG A 29 11.23 5.75 10.25
N ALA A 30 10.71 6.44 9.23
CA ALA A 30 10.03 7.72 9.41
C ALA A 30 8.80 7.56 10.32
N VAL A 31 8.02 6.49 10.13
CA VAL A 31 6.86 6.16 10.97
C VAL A 31 7.26 5.87 12.42
N SER A 32 8.31 5.08 12.70
CA SER A 32 8.76 4.84 14.09
C SER A 32 9.28 6.09 14.79
N ARG A 33 9.92 6.99 14.04
CA ARG A 33 10.38 8.28 14.57
C ARG A 33 9.28 9.32 14.69
N ARG A 34 8.09 9.03 14.15
CA ARG A 34 6.96 9.97 14.05
C ARG A 34 7.33 11.26 13.31
N ASP A 35 8.22 11.15 12.33
CA ASP A 35 8.64 12.28 11.50
C ASP A 35 7.58 12.55 10.43
N VAL A 36 6.63 13.42 10.75
CA VAL A 36 5.48 13.74 9.87
C VAL A 36 5.94 14.30 8.52
N LYS A 37 7.03 15.05 8.50
CA LYS A 37 7.58 15.61 7.25
C LYS A 37 8.13 14.50 6.37
N GLU A 38 8.96 13.62 6.94
CA GLU A 38 9.56 12.50 6.22
C GLU A 38 8.50 11.51 5.72
N ILE A 39 7.45 11.27 6.52
CA ILE A 39 6.26 10.48 6.17
C ILE A 39 5.53 11.10 4.98
N GLY A 40 5.27 12.41 4.98
CA GLY A 40 4.58 13.11 3.89
C GLY A 40 5.35 13.10 2.56
N GLU A 41 6.68 13.05 2.61
CA GLU A 41 7.53 12.91 1.42
C GLU A 41 7.55 11.49 0.85
N ARG A 42 7.18 10.48 1.63
CA ARG A 42 7.30 9.04 1.30
C ARG A 42 5.96 8.35 1.16
N SER A 43 4.87 9.00 1.55
CA SER A 43 3.56 8.36 1.57
C SER A 43 2.40 9.31 1.34
N THR A 44 1.30 8.75 0.87
CA THR A 44 0.02 9.45 0.71
C THR A 44 -1.11 8.82 1.52
N CYS A 45 -0.85 7.70 2.20
CA CYS A 45 -1.74 7.14 3.21
C CYS A 45 -1.29 7.52 4.62
N LEU A 46 -2.24 7.81 5.49
CA LEU A 46 -1.99 7.99 6.91
C LEU A 46 -1.97 6.62 7.59
N ALA A 47 -0.81 6.23 8.12
CA ALA A 47 -0.69 5.14 9.07
C ALA A 47 -0.89 5.68 10.49
N SER A 48 -1.58 4.93 11.36
CA SER A 48 -1.61 5.26 12.80
C SER A 48 -0.19 5.15 13.37
N THR A 49 0.42 6.28 13.72
CA THR A 49 1.82 6.36 14.16
C THR A 49 2.00 6.20 15.67
N THR A 50 0.92 6.33 16.45
CA THR A 50 0.98 6.45 17.91
C THR A 50 1.51 5.19 18.59
N SER A 51 1.18 4.02 18.06
CA SER A 51 1.62 2.73 18.62
C SER A 51 2.72 2.07 17.82
N PHE A 52 3.15 2.62 16.68
CA PHE A 52 4.21 2.03 15.87
C PHE A 52 5.57 2.20 16.56
N THR A 53 6.33 1.11 16.72
CA THR A 53 7.67 1.13 17.33
C THR A 53 8.78 0.66 16.40
N GLY A 54 8.43 -0.03 15.31
CA GLY A 54 9.38 -0.47 14.30
C GLY A 54 8.73 -1.38 13.28
N GLY A 55 9.45 -1.65 12.20
CA GLY A 55 9.02 -2.62 11.20
C GLY A 55 10.19 -3.19 10.42
N ARG A 56 10.01 -4.38 9.86
CA ARG A 56 10.97 -5.04 8.97
C ARG A 56 10.29 -5.47 7.67
N VAL A 57 10.99 -5.32 6.55
CA VAL A 57 10.52 -5.86 5.28
C VAL A 57 10.73 -7.38 5.26
N LEU A 58 9.67 -8.13 5.03
CA LEU A 58 9.71 -9.59 4.89
C LEU A 58 9.93 -10.00 3.43
N ARG A 59 9.13 -9.44 2.52
CA ARG A 59 9.12 -9.83 1.11
C ARG A 59 8.75 -8.64 0.23
N VAL A 60 9.41 -8.55 -0.92
CA VAL A 60 9.07 -7.61 -2.00
C VAL A 60 8.52 -8.44 -3.14
N GLU A 61 7.27 -8.19 -3.54
CA GLU A 61 6.63 -8.87 -4.66
C GLU A 61 7.15 -8.33 -6.01
N PRO A 62 6.97 -9.09 -7.10
CA PRO A 62 7.29 -8.62 -8.44
C PRO A 62 6.58 -7.30 -8.79
N PRO A 63 7.22 -6.43 -9.60
CA PRO A 63 6.58 -5.20 -10.06
C PRO A 63 5.37 -5.50 -10.94
N ARG A 64 4.36 -4.63 -10.85
CA ARG A 64 3.27 -4.55 -11.80
C ARG A 64 3.23 -3.16 -12.42
N GLY A 65 2.51 -3.04 -13.54
CA GLY A 65 2.35 -1.79 -14.26
C GLY A 65 0.88 -1.40 -14.37
N ILE A 66 0.57 -0.12 -14.21
CA ILE A 66 -0.75 0.44 -14.47
C ILE A 66 -0.62 1.76 -15.23
N ARG A 67 -1.41 1.95 -16.28
CA ARG A 67 -1.46 3.25 -16.97
C ARG A 67 -2.16 4.30 -16.12
N MET A 68 -1.69 5.54 -16.16
CA MET A 68 -2.33 6.66 -15.46
C MET A 68 -3.84 6.75 -15.76
N ALA A 69 -4.24 6.60 -17.03
CA ALA A 69 -5.65 6.60 -17.42
C ALA A 69 -6.48 5.47 -16.77
N ALA A 70 -5.88 4.29 -16.56
CA ALA A 70 -6.55 3.18 -15.89
C ALA A 70 -6.71 3.47 -14.39
N LEU A 71 -5.69 4.05 -13.75
CA LEU A 71 -5.80 4.52 -12.36
C LEU A 71 -6.90 5.59 -12.20
N ASP A 72 -6.96 6.57 -13.10
CA ASP A 72 -8.03 7.58 -13.10
C ASP A 72 -9.43 6.97 -13.29
N SER A 73 -9.53 5.89 -14.08
CA SER A 73 -10.77 5.14 -14.25
C SER A 73 -11.16 4.43 -12.96
N LEU A 74 -10.23 3.71 -12.33
CA LEU A 74 -10.45 3.03 -11.06
C LEU A 74 -10.86 4.01 -9.95
N VAL A 75 -10.26 5.20 -9.88
CA VAL A 75 -10.67 6.25 -8.93
C VAL A 75 -12.12 6.67 -9.18
N ARG A 76 -12.50 6.95 -10.43
CA ARG A 76 -13.87 7.38 -10.76
C ARG A 76 -14.92 6.29 -10.47
N VAL A 77 -14.65 5.07 -10.92
CA VAL A 77 -15.55 3.92 -10.74
C VAL A 77 -15.68 3.55 -9.26
N SER A 78 -14.58 3.60 -8.49
CA SER A 78 -14.62 3.28 -7.06
C SER A 78 -15.44 4.29 -6.26
N ILE A 79 -15.34 5.59 -6.56
CA ILE A 79 -16.18 6.61 -5.92
C ILE A 79 -17.66 6.35 -6.19
N TYR A 80 -18.03 6.00 -7.43
CA TYR A 80 -19.41 5.68 -7.77
C TYR A 80 -19.91 4.43 -7.02
N THR A 81 -19.13 3.35 -7.03
CA THR A 81 -19.50 2.09 -6.36
C THR A 81 -19.56 2.23 -4.84
N GLN A 82 -18.66 3.00 -4.23
CA GLN A 82 -18.72 3.34 -2.80
C GLN A 82 -20.02 4.09 -2.48
N ARG A 83 -20.33 5.17 -3.20
CA ARG A 83 -21.56 5.95 -2.97
C ARG A 83 -22.82 5.11 -3.10
N SER A 84 -22.85 4.23 -4.10
CA SER A 84 -23.96 3.29 -4.27
C SER A 84 -24.09 2.36 -3.07
N ALA A 85 -22.98 1.79 -2.58
CA ALA A 85 -23.00 0.88 -1.43
C ALA A 85 -23.39 1.59 -0.13
N ASP A 86 -22.89 2.81 0.09
CA ASP A 86 -23.27 3.65 1.22
C ASP A 86 -24.78 3.94 1.19
N SER A 87 -25.34 4.25 0.01
CA SER A 87 -26.79 4.45 -0.15
C SER A 87 -27.60 3.18 0.07
N THR A 88 -27.10 2.00 -0.33
CA THR A 88 -27.79 0.73 -0.09
C THR A 88 -27.78 0.40 1.41
N TRP A 89 -26.64 0.59 2.09
CA TRP A 89 -26.52 0.37 3.52
C TRP A 89 -27.43 1.31 4.33
N ALA A 90 -27.56 2.58 3.93
CA ALA A 90 -28.46 3.54 4.58
C ALA A 90 -29.94 3.15 4.54
N ARG A 91 -30.33 2.24 3.63
CA ARG A 91 -31.70 1.72 3.49
C ARG A 91 -31.83 0.26 3.95
N ALA A 92 -30.82 -0.24 4.66
CA ALA A 92 -30.79 -1.63 5.10
C ALA A 92 -31.90 -1.92 6.12
N SER A 93 -32.51 -3.09 5.99
CA SER A 93 -33.23 -3.76 7.08
C SER A 93 -32.25 -4.29 8.13
N GLU A 94 -32.76 -4.55 9.33
CA GLU A 94 -31.99 -5.13 10.44
C GLU A 94 -31.31 -6.46 10.05
N ALA A 95 -31.99 -7.30 9.26
CA ALA A 95 -31.46 -8.58 8.79
C ALA A 95 -30.24 -8.45 7.85
N ASP A 96 -30.04 -7.30 7.22
CA ASP A 96 -29.10 -7.10 6.11
C ASP A 96 -27.99 -6.11 6.48
N ALA A 97 -28.21 -5.33 7.56
CA ALA A 97 -27.40 -4.17 7.93
C ALA A 97 -25.91 -4.50 8.07
N ASP A 98 -25.58 -5.60 8.74
CA ASP A 98 -24.19 -6.02 8.97
C ASP A 98 -23.47 -6.40 7.67
N SER A 99 -24.16 -7.13 6.79
CA SER A 99 -23.59 -7.55 5.49
C SER A 99 -23.34 -6.34 4.59
N LEU A 100 -24.33 -5.43 4.53
CA LEU A 100 -24.23 -4.20 3.76
C LEU A 100 -23.17 -3.25 4.32
N PHE A 101 -23.04 -3.14 5.65
CA PHE A 101 -21.98 -2.37 6.29
C PHE A 101 -20.59 -2.90 5.92
N ARG A 102 -20.37 -4.23 6.02
CA ARG A 102 -19.08 -4.84 5.65
C ARG A 102 -18.74 -4.57 4.17
N ARG A 103 -19.72 -4.67 3.29
CA ARG A 103 -19.56 -4.36 1.86
C ARG A 103 -19.21 -2.89 1.61
N ALA A 104 -19.96 -1.97 2.22
CA ALA A 104 -19.71 -0.53 2.11
C ALA A 104 -18.30 -0.16 2.61
N ARG A 105 -17.91 -0.72 3.76
CA ARG A 105 -16.58 -0.54 4.34
C ARG A 105 -15.46 -1.05 3.43
N LEU A 106 -15.61 -2.24 2.84
CA LEU A 106 -14.64 -2.78 1.89
C LEU A 106 -14.46 -1.86 0.66
N LEU A 107 -15.57 -1.38 0.10
CA LEU A 107 -15.55 -0.48 -1.06
C LEU A 107 -14.96 0.90 -0.71
N SER A 108 -15.20 1.39 0.49
CA SER A 108 -14.57 2.61 1.02
C SER A 108 -13.05 2.46 1.15
N TYR A 109 -12.57 1.31 1.64
CA TYR A 109 -11.14 1.02 1.67
C TYR A 109 -10.53 0.96 0.27
N ARG A 110 -11.14 0.26 -0.68
CA ARG A 110 -10.69 0.23 -2.08
C ARG A 110 -10.61 1.63 -2.69
N THR A 111 -11.65 2.43 -2.50
CA THR A 111 -11.69 3.81 -2.99
C THR A 111 -10.57 4.66 -2.39
N SER A 112 -10.31 4.51 -1.09
CA SER A 112 -9.21 5.21 -0.41
C SER A 112 -7.85 4.81 -0.99
N VAL A 113 -7.64 3.51 -1.29
CA VAL A 113 -6.41 3.03 -1.92
C VAL A 113 -6.20 3.68 -3.29
N TYR A 114 -7.20 3.68 -4.16
CA TYR A 114 -7.08 4.28 -5.50
C TYR A 114 -6.84 5.80 -5.44
N ARG A 115 -7.53 6.50 -4.53
CA ARG A 115 -7.34 7.95 -4.35
C ARG A 115 -5.94 8.28 -3.85
N ASN A 116 -5.42 7.49 -2.90
CA ASN A 116 -4.06 7.71 -2.39
C ASN A 116 -3.01 7.36 -3.44
N ALA A 117 -3.24 6.33 -4.27
CA ALA A 117 -2.37 6.01 -5.40
C ALA A 117 -2.32 7.16 -6.41
N ALA A 118 -3.47 7.77 -6.75
CA ALA A 118 -3.50 8.95 -7.63
C ALA A 118 -2.77 10.15 -7.00
N ARG A 119 -2.89 10.36 -5.69
CA ARG A 119 -2.12 11.39 -4.97
C ARG A 119 -0.63 11.08 -4.91
N ALA A 120 -0.22 9.82 -4.95
CA ALA A 120 1.18 9.42 -4.90
C ALA A 120 1.94 9.79 -6.18
N VAL A 121 1.25 9.90 -7.32
CA VAL A 121 1.83 10.26 -8.62
C VAL A 121 2.60 11.58 -8.57
N PRO A 122 2.02 12.73 -8.18
CA PRO A 122 2.75 13.99 -8.08
C PRO A 122 3.79 14.03 -6.94
N VAL A 123 3.65 13.18 -5.91
CA VAL A 123 4.65 13.07 -4.82
C VAL A 123 5.88 12.27 -5.27
N SER A 124 5.69 11.32 -6.18
CA SER A 124 6.74 10.46 -6.73
C SER A 124 7.72 11.22 -7.63
N ALA A 125 7.23 12.16 -8.44
CA ALA A 125 8.08 13.12 -9.16
C ALA A 125 7.44 14.52 -9.12
N PRO A 126 7.78 15.32 -8.08
CA PRO A 126 7.28 16.67 -7.96
C PRO A 126 7.61 17.53 -9.18
N GLY A 127 6.60 18.20 -9.74
CA GLY A 127 6.74 19.06 -10.92
C GLY A 127 6.74 18.32 -12.26
N ALA A 128 6.75 16.99 -12.29
CA ALA A 128 6.65 16.23 -13.53
C ALA A 128 5.22 16.22 -14.08
N VAL A 129 5.07 16.44 -15.39
CA VAL A 129 3.79 16.28 -16.08
C VAL A 129 3.63 14.80 -16.44
N VAL A 130 2.69 14.13 -15.78
CA VAL A 130 2.39 12.70 -16.02
C VAL A 130 1.23 12.58 -17.00
N GLY A 131 1.53 12.04 -18.18
CA GLY A 131 0.55 11.85 -19.24
C GLY A 131 -0.39 10.67 -18.97
N ARG A 132 -1.53 10.65 -19.68
CA ARG A 132 -2.56 9.60 -19.54
C ARG A 132 -2.03 8.19 -19.84
N ASP A 133 -1.10 8.07 -20.78
CA ASP A 133 -0.52 6.80 -21.20
C ASP A 133 0.76 6.42 -20.43
N THR A 134 1.20 7.25 -19.48
CA THR A 134 2.36 6.94 -18.65
C THR A 134 2.11 5.66 -17.87
N LEU A 135 3.02 4.69 -18.03
CA LEU A 135 3.04 3.46 -17.25
C LEU A 135 3.64 3.74 -15.87
N LEU A 136 2.81 3.63 -14.85
CA LEU A 136 3.20 3.70 -13.45
C LEU A 136 3.63 2.31 -13.00
N GLU A 137 4.68 2.23 -12.20
CA GLU A 137 5.10 0.98 -11.57
C GLU A 137 4.47 0.87 -10.18
N THR A 138 3.94 -0.30 -9.86
CA THR A 138 3.39 -0.63 -8.55
C THR A 138 4.10 -1.83 -7.95
N ARG A 139 4.21 -1.87 -6.63
CA ARG A 139 4.75 -3.01 -5.88
C ARG A 139 4.01 -3.26 -4.59
N ILE A 140 3.96 -4.53 -4.22
CA ILE A 140 3.54 -5.00 -2.90
C ILE A 140 4.78 -5.34 -2.10
N ILE A 141 4.81 -4.88 -0.86
CA ILE A 141 5.85 -5.20 0.10
C ILE A 141 5.19 -5.71 1.37
N ARG A 142 5.46 -6.97 1.71
CA ARG A 142 5.02 -7.58 2.96
C ARG A 142 5.99 -7.17 4.06
N VAL A 143 5.47 -6.63 5.14
CA VAL A 143 6.24 -6.13 6.28
C VAL A 143 5.72 -6.76 7.56
N ARG A 144 6.58 -6.82 8.57
CA ARG A 144 6.17 -7.10 9.96
C ARG A 144 6.38 -5.85 10.78
N ILE A 145 5.30 -5.34 11.36
CA ILE A 145 5.29 -4.12 12.17
C ILE A 145 5.14 -4.50 13.63
N ARG A 146 5.92 -3.85 14.49
CA ARG A 146 5.84 -3.95 15.93
C ARG A 146 5.08 -2.77 16.50
N TYR A 147 4.03 -3.09 17.27
CA TYR A 147 3.27 -2.10 18.01
C TYR A 147 3.61 -2.11 19.51
N ALA A 148 3.75 -0.94 20.12
CA ALA A 148 3.70 -0.80 21.58
C ALA A 148 2.28 -1.13 22.07
N GLY A 149 2.15 -1.96 23.12
CA GLY A 149 0.83 -2.28 23.70
C GLY A 149 0.29 -1.15 24.60
N PRO A 150 -1.03 -1.10 24.90
CA PRO A 150 -2.18 -1.59 24.13
C PRO A 150 -2.79 -0.50 23.23
N LEU A 151 -3.02 -0.80 21.95
CA LEU A 151 -4.30 -0.42 21.31
C LEU A 151 -5.36 -1.53 21.52
N VAL A 152 -4.90 -2.79 21.71
CA VAL A 152 -5.65 -3.97 22.19
C VAL A 152 -4.64 -4.92 22.89
N GLY A 153 -4.72 -5.11 24.21
CA GLY A 153 -3.92 -6.10 24.99
C GLY A 153 -2.56 -5.67 25.60
N PRO A 154 -2.08 -6.33 26.67
CA PRO A 154 -0.96 -5.86 27.52
C PRO A 154 0.44 -6.12 26.94
N ARG A 155 0.58 -6.72 25.75
CA ARG A 155 1.87 -7.09 25.16
C ARG A 155 2.08 -6.43 23.81
N PRO A 156 3.33 -6.10 23.43
CA PRO A 156 3.65 -5.74 22.06
C PRO A 156 3.15 -6.82 21.10
N VAL A 157 2.46 -6.40 20.05
CA VAL A 157 1.94 -7.31 19.02
C VAL A 157 2.70 -7.03 17.72
N ASP A 158 3.39 -8.04 17.22
CA ASP A 158 3.95 -8.03 15.88
C ASP A 158 2.83 -8.45 14.91
N LYS A 159 2.50 -7.57 13.96
CA LYS A 159 1.49 -7.85 12.93
C LYS A 159 2.10 -7.80 11.54
N GLU A 160 1.58 -8.60 10.63
CA GLU A 160 1.99 -8.55 9.23
C GLU A 160 1.07 -7.64 8.43
N GLU A 161 1.70 -6.79 7.64
CA GLU A 161 1.03 -5.79 6.83
C GLU A 161 1.54 -5.79 5.39
N ILE A 162 0.71 -5.24 4.51
CA ILE A 162 0.94 -5.08 3.09
C ILE A 162 1.12 -3.58 2.85
N LEU A 163 2.36 -3.19 2.54
CA LEU A 163 2.65 -1.86 1.98
C LEU A 163 2.48 -1.93 0.47
N ARG A 164 1.84 -0.91 -0.08
CA ARG A 164 1.69 -0.74 -1.53
C ARG A 164 2.39 0.52 -1.94
N MET A 165 3.27 0.37 -2.91
CA MET A 165 4.11 1.44 -3.39
C MET A 165 3.85 1.71 -4.86
N LEU A 166 3.92 2.99 -5.24
CA LEU A 166 3.80 3.44 -6.61
C LEU A 166 4.99 4.34 -6.94
N ARG A 167 5.50 4.24 -8.17
CA ARG A 167 6.38 5.25 -8.74
C ARG A 167 5.99 5.61 -10.16
N VAL A 168 6.24 6.87 -10.52
CA VAL A 168 6.30 7.29 -11.92
C VAL A 168 7.67 6.94 -12.50
N PRO A 169 7.83 6.86 -13.84
CA PRO A 169 9.13 6.67 -14.45
C PRO A 169 10.15 7.72 -14.00
N GLY A 170 11.30 7.28 -13.48
CA GLY A 170 12.35 8.16 -12.93
C GLY A 170 12.02 8.83 -11.59
N GLY A 171 10.83 8.59 -11.03
CA GLY A 171 10.42 9.09 -9.73
C GLY A 171 10.79 8.15 -8.58
N LYS A 172 10.58 8.61 -7.35
CA LYS A 172 10.78 7.81 -6.13
C LYS A 172 9.55 6.96 -5.79
N TRP A 173 9.76 5.85 -5.11
CA TRP A 173 8.68 5.01 -4.58
C TRP A 173 7.91 5.72 -3.45
N ILE A 174 6.59 5.74 -3.57
CA ILE A 174 5.68 6.34 -2.59
C ILE A 174 4.71 5.28 -2.05
N VAL A 175 4.64 5.14 -0.74
CA VAL A 175 3.67 4.27 -0.06
C VAL A 175 2.29 4.92 -0.12
N PHE A 176 1.35 4.29 -0.82
CA PHE A 176 -0.01 4.84 -0.96
C PHE A 176 -1.07 4.05 -0.18
N SER A 177 -0.69 2.91 0.40
CA SER A 177 -1.60 2.09 1.20
C SER A 177 -0.83 1.17 2.13
N MET A 178 -1.42 0.91 3.31
CA MET A 178 -0.94 0.00 4.33
C MET A 178 -2.15 -0.71 4.97
N PHE A 179 -2.16 -2.05 4.95
CA PHE A 179 -3.24 -2.86 5.54
C PHE A 179 -2.68 -4.10 6.21
N LEU A 180 -3.34 -4.56 7.28
CA LEU A 180 -3.13 -5.92 7.80
C LEU A 180 -3.38 -6.94 6.69
N VAL A 181 -2.56 -7.98 6.62
CA VAL A 181 -2.72 -9.04 5.61
C VAL A 181 -4.13 -9.65 5.62
N ALA A 182 -4.73 -9.78 6.81
CA ALA A 182 -6.07 -10.33 6.99
C ALA A 182 -7.20 -9.37 6.55
N ASP A 183 -6.93 -8.07 6.55
CA ASP A 183 -7.93 -7.02 6.24
C ASP A 183 -7.69 -6.39 4.86
N ASP A 184 -6.90 -7.07 4.02
CA ASP A 184 -6.52 -6.53 2.73
C ASP A 184 -7.75 -6.36 1.80
N PRO A 185 -8.06 -5.14 1.32
CA PRO A 185 -9.17 -4.93 0.40
C PRO A 185 -8.95 -5.53 -0.99
N ALA A 186 -7.76 -6.04 -1.32
CA ALA A 186 -7.42 -6.65 -2.60
C ALA A 186 -7.87 -5.81 -3.83
N PRO A 187 -7.31 -4.60 -4.02
CA PRO A 187 -7.60 -3.75 -5.17
C PRO A 187 -7.02 -4.32 -6.47
N GLU A 188 -7.60 -3.96 -7.61
CA GLU A 188 -7.31 -4.59 -8.93
C GLU A 188 -5.92 -4.26 -9.50
N MET A 189 -5.28 -3.19 -9.03
CA MET A 189 -4.06 -2.63 -9.62
C MET A 189 -2.74 -3.30 -9.15
N ILE A 190 -2.80 -4.40 -8.37
CA ILE A 190 -1.69 -4.86 -7.52
C ILE A 190 -1.61 -6.36 -7.32
#